data_AF-A0A1C7IBG6-F1
#
_entry.id   AF-A0A1C7IBG6-F1
#
_cell.length_a   1.000
_cell.length_b   1.000
_cell.length_c   1.000
_cell.angle_alpha   90.00
_cell.angle_beta   90.00
_cell.angle_gamma   90.00
#
_symmetry.space_group_name_H-M   'P 1'
#
loop_
_entity.id
_entity.type
_entity.pdbx_description
1 polymer ?
#
loop_
_entity_poly.entity_id
_entity_poly.type
_entity_poly.pdbx_seq_one_letter_code
_entity_poly.pdbx_strand_id
1 'polypeptide(L)'
;MYSCTSFGMKVGGGIGSALSGWLLAAAKFHASALTQSAGCSNMLTFLFAGIPVLFTALIVFIYFKLDVEKANTRLRAEKDHPLN
;
A
#
# COMPACT_ATOMS: atom_id res chain seq x y z
N MET A 1 -4.80 16.32 -4.41
CA MET A 1 -3.82 15.24 -4.63
C MET A 1 -2.84 15.07 -3.46
N TYR A 2 -2.13 16.12 -3.00
CA TYR A 2 -1.14 15.99 -1.91
C TYR A 2 -1.70 15.55 -0.54
N SER A 3 -2.92 15.96 -0.18
CA SER A 3 -3.53 15.59 1.11
C SER A 3 -3.79 14.08 1.22
N CYS A 4 -4.48 13.47 0.24
CA CYS A 4 -4.73 12.02 0.25
C CYS A 4 -3.42 11.20 0.22
N THR A 5 -2.42 11.67 -0.53
CA THR A 5 -1.10 11.01 -0.59
C THR A 5 -0.39 11.09 0.76
N SER A 6 -0.35 12.26 1.38
CA SER A 6 0.28 12.47 2.70
C SER A 6 -0.45 11.69 3.80
N PHE A 7 -1.78 11.69 3.79
CA PHE A 7 -2.59 10.89 4.70
C PHE A 7 -2.30 9.40 4.54
N GLY A 8 -2.29 8.90 3.30
CA GLY A 8 -1.95 7.51 2.99
C GLY A 8 -0.55 7.12 3.49
N MET A 9 0.45 7.98 3.31
CA MET A 9 1.79 7.71 3.84
C MET A 9 1.85 7.70 5.37
N LYS A 10 1.14 8.60 6.05
CA LYS A 10 1.11 8.64 7.52
C LYS A 10 0.43 7.42 8.10
N VAL A 11 -0.78 7.12 7.64
CA VAL A 11 -1.58 6.00 8.13
C VAL A 11 -0.92 4.67 7.72
N GLY A 12 -0.52 4.55 6.46
CA GLY A 12 0.16 3.36 5.95
C GLY A 12 1.50 3.12 6.63
N GLY A 13 2.31 4.16 6.84
CA GLY A 13 3.57 4.07 7.56
C GLY A 13 3.40 3.64 9.02
N GLY A 14 2.40 4.19 9.72
CA GLY A 14 2.07 3.80 11.09
C GLY A 14 1.58 2.35 11.20
N ILE A 15 0.62 1.95 10.36
CA ILE A 15 0.07 0.59 10.32
C ILE A 15 1.16 -0.42 9.93
N GLY A 16 1.95 -0.12 8.90
CA GLY A 16 3.05 -0.97 8.45
C GLY A 16 4.13 -1.17 9.52
N SER A 17 4.46 -0.12 10.27
CA SER A 17 5.44 -0.21 11.37
C SER A 17 4.93 -1.09 12.51
N ALA A 18 3.66 -0.94 12.90
CA ALA A 18 3.04 -1.78 13.93
C ALA A 18 2.98 -3.27 13.51
N LEU A 19 2.54 -3.53 12.28
CA LEU A 19 2.50 -4.88 11.69
C LEU A 19 3.89 -5.52 11.67
N SER A 20 4.91 -4.77 11.26
CA SER A 20 6.30 -5.25 11.24
C SER A 20 6.75 -5.67 12.64
N GLY A 21 6.43 -4.90 13.67
CA GLY A 21 6.74 -5.23 15.07
C GLY A 21 6.04 -6.50 15.56
N TRP A 22 4.73 -6.64 15.28
CA TRP A 22 3.96 -7.83 15.67
C TRP A 22 4.43 -9.09 14.97
N LEU A 23 4.71 -9.00 13.68
CA LEU A 23 5.23 -10.13 12.89
C LEU A 23 6.61 -10.54 13.41
N LEU A 24 7.50 -9.58 13.68
CA LEU A 24 8.84 -9.85 14.20
C LEU A 24 8.79 -10.52 15.59
N ALA A 25 7.88 -10.08 16.46
CA ALA A 25 7.63 -10.72 17.76
C ALA A 25 7.06 -12.14 17.60
N ALA A 26 6.09 -12.34 16.70
CA ALA A 26 5.52 -13.65 16.40
C ALA A 26 6.56 -14.63 15.83
N ALA A 27 7.52 -14.14 15.04
CA ALA A 27 8.61 -14.93 14.49
C ALA A 27 9.75 -15.21 15.50
N LYS A 28 9.65 -14.73 16.74
CA LYS A 28 10.66 -14.89 17.80
C LYS A 28 12.06 -14.46 17.35
N PHE A 29 12.13 -13.30 16.69
CA PHE A 29 13.39 -12.74 16.22
C PHE A 29 14.39 -12.54 17.38
N HIS A 30 15.60 -13.07 17.24
CA HIS A 30 16.70 -12.90 18.19
C HIS A 30 17.89 -12.11 17.61
N ALA A 31 18.11 -10.89 18.09
CA ALA A 31 19.12 -9.98 17.53
C ALA A 31 20.58 -10.51 17.65
N SER A 32 20.87 -11.30 18.69
CA SER A 32 22.21 -11.83 18.95
C SER A 32 22.45 -13.22 18.34
N ALA A 33 21.49 -13.77 17.58
CA ALA A 33 21.69 -15.05 16.91
C ALA A 33 22.57 -14.87 15.66
N LEU A 34 23.58 -15.73 15.50
CA LEU A 34 24.42 -15.78 14.29
C LEU A 34 23.60 -16.08 13.02
N THR A 35 22.54 -16.90 13.16
CA THR A 35 21.61 -17.21 12.08
C THR A 35 20.18 -17.17 12.62
N GLN A 36 19.28 -16.54 11.86
CA GLN A 36 17.84 -16.53 12.16
C GLN A 36 17.20 -17.84 11.69
N SER A 37 16.08 -18.21 12.31
CA SER A 37 15.31 -19.36 11.85
C SER A 37 14.82 -19.14 10.42
N ALA A 38 14.69 -20.24 9.65
CA ALA A 38 14.16 -20.18 8.28
C ALA A 38 12.76 -19.52 8.23
N GLY A 39 11.94 -19.73 9.26
CA GLY A 39 10.63 -19.08 9.40
C GLY A 39 10.73 -17.56 9.53
N CYS A 40 11.63 -17.05 10.36
CA CYS A 40 11.84 -15.60 10.49
C CYS A 40 12.39 -14.98 9.18
N SER A 41 13.29 -15.68 8.49
CA SER A 41 13.83 -15.22 7.21
C SER A 41 12.73 -15.16 6.14
N ASN A 42 11.89 -16.20 6.04
CA ASN A 42 10.79 -16.23 5.07
C ASN A 42 9.73 -15.17 5.35
N MET A 43 9.44 -14.91 6.63
CA MET A 43 8.57 -13.81 7.04
C MET A 43 9.15 -12.44 6.62
N LEU A 44 10.46 -12.22 6.80
CA LEU A 44 11.12 -10.97 6.39
C LEU A 44 11.03 -10.77 4.88
N THR A 45 11.27 -11.83 4.09
CA THR A 45 11.08 -11.82 2.64
C THR A 45 9.64 -11.48 2.27
N PHE A 46 8.65 -12.06 2.96
CA PHE A 46 7.25 -11.74 2.73
C PHE A 46 6.93 -10.27 3.06
N LEU A 47 7.46 -9.74 4.16
CA LEU A 47 7.23 -8.36 4.60
C LEU A 47 7.82 -7.33 3.63
N PHE A 48 9.04 -7.55 3.14
CA PHE A 48 9.78 -6.59 2.31
C PHE A 48 9.66 -6.80 0.79
N ALA A 49 9.23 -7.98 0.34
CA ALA A 49 9.02 -8.27 -1.09
C ALA A 49 7.57 -8.67 -1.39
N GLY A 50 7.01 -9.59 -0.62
CA GLY A 50 5.64 -10.10 -0.83
C GLY A 50 4.58 -9.00 -0.74
N ILE A 51 4.52 -8.30 0.40
CA ILE A 51 3.53 -7.23 0.64
C ILE A 51 3.64 -6.10 -0.41
N PRO A 52 4.83 -5.54 -0.72
CA PRO A 52 4.96 -4.54 -1.78
C PRO A 52 4.44 -5.02 -3.13
N VAL A 53 4.80 -6.23 -3.55
CA VAL A 53 4.34 -6.79 -4.84
C VAL A 53 2.82 -6.93 -4.87
N LEU A 54 2.21 -7.41 -3.78
CA LEU A 54 0.75 -7.54 -3.67
C LEU A 54 0.04 -6.18 -3.81
N PHE A 55 0.52 -5.16 -3.09
CA PHE A 55 -0.07 -3.82 -3.18
C PHE A 55 0.17 -3.17 -4.55
N THR A 56 1.34 -3.36 -5.16
CA THR A 56 1.60 -2.89 -6.53
C THR A 56 0.65 -3.53 -7.52
N ALA A 57 0.47 -4.86 -7.47
CA ALA A 57 -0.45 -5.57 -8.34
C ALA A 57 -1.91 -5.09 -8.15
N LEU A 58 -2.32 -4.86 -6.90
CA LEU A 58 -3.64 -4.31 -6.57
C LEU A 58 -3.84 -2.90 -7.17
N ILE A 59 -2.85 -2.00 -7.03
CA ILE A 59 -2.91 -0.65 -7.59
C ILE A 59 -3.02 -0.69 -9.12
N VAL A 60 -2.20 -1.53 -9.76
CA VAL A 60 -2.23 -1.73 -11.21
C VAL A 60 -3.60 -2.23 -11.66
N PHE A 61 -4.19 -3.20 -10.95
CA PHE A 61 -5.53 -3.69 -11.23
C PHE A 61 -6.60 -2.58 -11.13
N ILE A 62 -6.52 -1.73 -10.10
CA ILE A 62 -7.42 -0.58 -9.94
C ILE A 62 -7.27 0.40 -11.11
N TYR A 63 -6.02 0.68 -11.54
CA TYR A 63 -5.76 1.57 -12.68
C TYR A 63 -6.35 1.04 -13.99
N PHE A 64 -6.30 -0.26 -14.24
CA PHE A 64 -6.96 -0.86 -15.41
C PHE A 64 -8.48 -0.67 -15.42
N LYS A 65 -9.10 -0.39 -14.28
CA LYS A 65 -10.56 -0.15 -14.16
C LYS A 65 -10.93 1.32 -14.11
N LEU A 66 -9.96 2.24 -14.01
CA LEU A 66 -10.22 3.67 -13.99
C LEU A 66 -10.42 4.20 -15.42
N ASP A 67 -11.67 4.48 -15.79
CA ASP A 67 -12.00 5.19 -17.03
C ASP A 67 -11.96 6.71 -16.79
N VAL A 68 -10.73 7.23 -16.77
CA VAL A 68 -10.45 8.63 -16.44
C VAL A 68 -10.99 9.57 -17.52
N GLU A 69 -10.98 9.15 -18.78
CA GLU A 69 -11.42 9.96 -19.92
C GLU A 69 -12.94 10.16 -19.91
N LYS A 70 -13.71 9.10 -19.66
CA LYS A 70 -15.16 9.21 -19.52
C LYS A 70 -15.55 10.08 -18.32
N ALA A 71 -14.88 9.91 -17.19
CA ALA A 71 -15.13 10.71 -15.99
C ALA A 71 -14.82 12.20 -16.24
N ASN A 72 -13.69 12.51 -16.88
CA ASN A 72 -13.29 13.88 -17.17
C ASN A 72 -14.22 14.56 -18.19
N THR A 73 -14.66 13.84 -19.22
CA THR A 73 -15.59 14.37 -20.22
C THR A 73 -16.92 14.76 -19.58
N ARG A 74 -17.46 13.92 -18.67
CA ARG A 74 -18.69 14.25 -17.92
C ARG A 74 -18.53 15.51 -17.06
N LEU A 75 -17.44 15.58 -16.29
CA LEU A 75 -17.17 16.72 -15.40
C LEU A 75 -16.99 18.05 -16.15
N ARG A 76 -16.40 18.02 -17.36
CA ARG A 76 -16.25 19.21 -18.21
C ARG A 76 -17.60 19.66 -18.77
N ALA A 77 -18.42 18.71 -19.24
CA ALA A 77 -19.77 19.01 -19.74
C ALA A 77 -20.66 19.64 -18.65
N GLU A 78 -20.59 19.15 -17.40
CA GLU A 78 -21.29 19.74 -16.24
C GLU A 78 -20.79 21.15 -15.90
N LYS A 79 -19.52 21.45 -16.18
CA LYS A 79 -18.91 22.76 -15.87
C LYS A 79 -19.21 23.81 -16.94
N ASP A 80 -19.31 23.40 -18.21
CA ASP A 80 -19.62 24.27 -19.35
C ASP A 80 -21.13 24.53 -19.50
N HIS A 81 -21.97 23.68 -18.89
CA HIS A 81 -23.40 23.93 -18.68
C HIS A 81 -23.68 24.14 -17.17
N PRO A 82 -23.36 25.32 -16.60
CA PRO A 82 -23.82 25.64 -15.25
C PRO A 82 -25.35 25.62 -15.28
N LEU A 83 -25.96 24.68 -14.54
CA LEU A 83 -27.40 24.61 -14.36
C LEU A 83 -27.89 26.00 -13.92
N ASN A 84 -28.63 26.62 -14.83
CA ASN A 84 -29.44 27.81 -14.66
C ASN A 84 -30.52 27.60 -13.58
#